data_AF-A0A087SWE2-F1
#
_entry.id   AF-A0A087SWE2-F1
#
_cell.length_a   1.000
_cell.length_b   1.000
_cell.length_c   1.000
_cell.angle_alpha   90.00
_cell.angle_beta   90.00
_cell.angle_gamma   90.00
#
_symmetry.space_group_name_H-M   'P 1'
#
loop_
_entity.id
_entity.type
_entity.pdbx_description
1 polymer ?
#
loop_
_entity_poly.entity_id
_entity_poly.type
_entity_poly.pdbx_seq_one_letter_code
_entity_poly.pdbx_strand_id
1 'polypeptide(L)' 'MPTKRKRVVLTMKDKINIIIRLKQGESGSKLADEYGVGKSTISDIKKNSESILKYVSDSEDDSLLRKTMRRID' A
#
# COMPACT_ATOMS: atom_id res chain seq x y z
N MET A 1 -24.35 13.29 -0.15
CA MET A 1 -24.45 11.97 -0.80
C MET A 1 -23.10 11.25 -0.62
N PRO A 2 -23.03 10.05 0.00
CA PRO A 2 -21.77 9.32 0.08
C PRO A 2 -21.41 8.77 -1.31
N THR A 3 -20.42 9.37 -1.97
CA THR A 3 -19.90 8.87 -3.24
C THR A 3 -19.03 7.64 -2.97
N LYS A 4 -19.32 6.53 -3.67
CA LYS A 4 -18.52 5.31 -3.57
C LYS A 4 -17.11 5.61 -4.05
N ARG A 5 -16.10 5.46 -3.18
CA ARG A 5 -14.69 5.67 -3.57
C ARG A 5 -14.29 4.65 -4.64
N LYS A 6 -13.57 5.10 -5.67
CA LYS A 6 -12.99 4.23 -6.69
C LYS A 6 -11.96 3.30 -6.03
N ARG A 7 -11.91 2.03 -6.44
CA ARG A 7 -10.87 1.11 -5.98
C ARG A 7 -9.51 1.55 -6.53
N VAL A 8 -8.62 1.97 -5.65
CA VAL A 8 -7.19 2.17 -5.95
C VAL A 8 -6.46 0.88 -5.62
N VAL A 9 -5.48 0.51 -6.43
CA VAL A 9 -4.61 -0.63 -6.13
C VAL A 9 -3.19 -0.08 -6.09
N LEU A 10 -2.58 -0.23 -4.92
CA LEU A 10 -1.24 0.21 -4.57
C LEU A 10 -0.20 -0.80 -5.06
N THR A 11 0.93 -0.31 -5.53
CA THR A 11 2.11 -1.14 -5.83
C THR A 11 2.82 -1.55 -4.53
N MET A 12 3.78 -2.47 -4.61
CA MET A 12 4.58 -2.81 -3.43
C MET A 12 5.42 -1.62 -2.96
N LYS A 13 5.98 -0.85 -3.89
CA LYS A 13 6.72 0.39 -3.59
C LYS A 13 5.87 1.40 -2.82
N ASP A 14 4.61 1.61 -3.23
CA ASP A 14 3.70 2.52 -2.53
C ASP A 14 3.45 2.07 -1.09
N LYS A 15 3.27 0.76 -0.86
CA LYS A 15 3.09 0.22 0.49
C LYS A 15 4.34 0.45 1.36
N ILE A 16 5.54 0.25 0.82
CA ILE A 16 6.80 0.51 1.53
C ILE A 16 6.90 1.99 1.89
N ASN A 17 6.60 2.90 0.95
CA ASN A 17 6.62 4.34 1.19
C ASN A 17 5.63 4.73 2.30
N ILE A 18 4.41 4.18 2.29
CA ILE A 18 3.42 4.39 3.35
C ILE A 18 3.98 3.92 4.70
N ILE A 19 4.62 2.75 4.77
CA ILE A 19 5.24 2.22 6.01
C ILE A 19 6.34 3.15 6.51
N ILE A 20 7.22 3.63 5.63
CA ILE A 20 8.32 4.54 5.98
C ILE A 20 7.77 5.85 6.54
N ARG A 21 6.81 6.48 5.85
CA ARG A 21 6.20 7.74 6.31
C ARG A 21 5.44 7.58 7.62
N LEU A 22 4.75 6.46 7.81
CA LEU A 22 4.11 6.14 9.10
C LEU A 22 5.13 5.99 10.24
N LYS A 23 6.31 5.41 9.97
CA LYS A 23 7.40 5.32 10.96
C LYS A 23 8.04 6.69 11.26
N GLN A 24 8.06 7.60 10.28
CA GLN A 24 8.50 8.98 10.45
C GLN A 24 7.52 9.86 11.24
N GLY A 25 6.33 9.34 11.59
CA GLY A 25 5.32 10.05 12.36
C GLY A 25 4.30 10.81 11.52
N GLU A 26 4.23 10.56 10.21
CA GLU A 26 3.16 11.14 9.39
C GLU A 26 1.78 10.62 9.79
N SER A 27 0.77 11.49 9.60
CA SER A 27 -0.61 11.13 9.89
C SER A 27 -1.15 10.16 8.85
N GLY A 28 -1.67 9.03 9.31
CA GLY A 28 -2.34 8.05 8.44
C GLY A 28 -3.57 8.60 7.71
N SER A 29 -4.19 9.69 8.20
CA SER A 29 -5.27 10.34 7.45
C SER A 29 -4.73 11.11 6.24
N LYS A 30 -3.59 11.80 6.37
CA LYS A 30 -2.95 12.50 5.26
C LYS A 30 -2.50 11.52 4.17
N LEU A 31 -1.91 10.39 4.57
CA LEU A 31 -1.52 9.33 3.63
C LEU A 31 -2.73 8.66 2.96
N ALA A 32 -3.86 8.53 3.66
CA ALA A 32 -5.08 8.01 3.06
C ALA A 32 -5.57 8.92 1.91
N ASP A 33 -5.56 10.23 2.14
CA ASP A 33 -5.99 11.22 1.15
C ASP A 33 -5.01 11.31 -0.03
N GLU A 34 -3.70 11.34 0.24
CA GLU A 34 -2.64 11.43 -0.79
C GLU A 34 -2.65 10.21 -1.74
N TYR A 35 -2.80 9.01 -1.20
CA TYR A 35 -2.84 7.77 -1.98
C TYR A 35 -4.25 7.39 -2.46
N GLY A 36 -5.27 8.19 -2.12
CA GLY A 36 -6.66 7.94 -2.51
C GLY A 36 -7.25 6.64 -1.93
N VAL A 37 -6.78 6.22 -0.76
CA VAL A 37 -7.20 4.98 -0.09
C VAL A 37 -7.99 5.26 1.19
N GLY A 38 -8.63 4.24 1.74
CA GLY A 38 -9.32 4.37 3.02
C GLY A 38 -8.34 4.37 4.20
N LYS A 39 -8.72 5.01 5.31
CA LYS A 39 -8.00 4.90 6.59
C LYS A 39 -7.81 3.44 7.02
N SER A 40 -8.79 2.58 6.73
CA SER A 40 -8.70 1.14 6.94
C SER A 40 -7.51 0.53 6.20
N THR A 41 -7.33 0.87 4.92
CA THR A 41 -6.20 0.40 4.11
C THR A 41 -4.87 0.83 4.70
N ILE A 42 -4.75 2.06 5.19
CA ILE A 42 -3.53 2.53 5.87
C ILE A 42 -3.28 1.75 7.17
N SER A 43 -4.32 1.50 7.96
CA SER A 43 -4.21 0.67 9.16
C SER A 43 -3.79 -0.77 8.85
N ASP A 44 -4.31 -1.37 7.78
CA ASP A 44 -3.95 -2.73 7.36
C ASP A 44 -2.50 -2.79 6.88
N ILE A 45 -2.05 -1.79 6.11
CA ILE A 45 -0.64 -1.67 5.68
C ILE A 45 0.28 -1.54 6.91
N LYS A 46 -0.14 -0.74 7.91
CA LYS A 46 0.62 -0.59 9.16
C LYS A 46 0.72 -1.91 9.93
N LYS A 47 -0.37 -2.67 10.03
CA LYS A 47 -0.38 -3.98 10.71
C LYS A 47 0.49 -5.01 9.99
N ASN A 48 0.45 -5.01 8.65
CA ASN A 48 1.17 -5.98 7.84
C ASN A 48 2.57 -5.49 7.43
N SER A 49 3.10 -4.43 8.07
CA SER A 49 4.34 -3.80 7.64
C SER A 49 5.54 -4.74 7.67
N GLU A 50 5.61 -5.63 8.66
CA GLU A 50 6.68 -6.61 8.79
C GLU A 50 6.66 -7.63 7.65
N SER A 51 5.48 -8.17 7.32
CA SER A 51 5.32 -9.11 6.22
C SER A 51 5.66 -8.47 4.87
N ILE A 52 5.28 -7.20 4.67
CA ILE A 52 5.59 -6.44 3.46
C ILE A 52 7.10 -6.22 3.34
N LEU A 53 7.76 -5.80 4.42
CA LEU A 53 9.21 -5.59 4.43
C LEU A 53 9.99 -6.89 4.25
N LYS A 54 9.54 -7.98 4.89
CA LYS A 54 10.12 -9.31 4.72
C LYS A 54 10.04 -9.77 3.27
N TYR A 55 8.88 -9.63 2.63
CA TYR A 55 8.70 -10.00 1.21
C TYR A 55 9.65 -9.24 0.28
N VAL A 56 9.86 -7.94 0.54
CA VAL A 56 10.78 -7.11 -0.24
C VAL A 56 12.23 -7.52 -0.03
N SER A 57 12.61 -7.85 1.21
CA SER A 57 13.97 -8.31 1.53
C SER A 57 14.30 -9.68 0.94
N ASP A 58 13.29 -10.54 0.78
CA ASP A 58 13.44 -11.90 0.24
C ASP A 58 13.40 -11.93 -1.31
N SER A 59 12.93 -10.84 -1.94
CA SER A 59 12.76 -10.71 -3.40
C SER A 59 13.62 -9.57 -3.94
N GLU A 60 14.87 -9.86 -4.30
CA GLU A 60 15.83 -8.89 -4.88
C GLU A 60 15.59 -8.53 -6.36
N ASP A 61 14.49 -8.98 -6.96
CA ASP A 61 14.28 -8.97 -8.42
C ASP A 61 12.91 -8.37 -8.79
N ASP A 62 12.90 -7.35 -9.68
CA ASP A 62 11.89 -6.70 -10.57
C ASP A 62 10.36 -6.77 -10.27
N SER A 63 9.92 -7.78 -9.55
CA SER A 63 8.60 -8.05 -8.96
C SER A 63 7.99 -6.90 -8.16
N LEU A 64 8.82 -5.98 -7.63
CA LEU A 64 8.39 -4.81 -6.87
C LEU A 64 7.47 -3.87 -7.68
N LEU A 65 7.49 -3.99 -9.01
CA LEU A 65 6.64 -3.24 -9.94
C LEU A 65 5.21 -3.77 -10.06
N ARG A 66 4.91 -5.02 -9.67
CA ARG A 66 3.67 -5.66 -10.16
C ARG A 66 2.40 -5.25 -9.42
N LYS A 67 1.48 -4.72 -10.23
CA LYS A 67 0.02 -4.82 -10.09
C LYS A 67 -0.49 -5.61 -11.30
N THR A 68 -0.65 -6.93 -11.18
CA THR A 68 -1.18 -7.76 -12.27
C THR A 68 -2.54 -8.34 -11.93
N MET A 69 -3.53 -8.08 -12.79
CA MET A 69 -4.74 -8.89 -12.88
C MET A 69 -4.41 -10.20 -13.60
N ARG A 70 -5.07 -11.31 -13.21
CA ARG A 70 -4.99 -12.59 -13.95
C ARG A 70 -5.47 -12.37 -15.39
N ARG A 71 -4.76 -12.95 -16.35
CA ARG A 71 -5.29 -13.16 -17.70
C ARG A 71 -6.51 -14.08 -17.57
N ILE A 72 -7.59 -13.70 -18.24
CA ILE A 72 -8.75 -14.56 -18.43
C ILE A 72 -8.44 -15.32 -19.73
N ASP A 73 -8.15 -16.62 -19.64
CA ASP A 73 -8.19 -17.55 -20.77
C ASP A 73 -9.61 -18.15 -20.87
#